data_AF-A0A915MQV0-F1
#
_entry.id   AF-A0A915MQV0-F1
#
_cell.length_a   1.000
_cell.length_b   1.000
_cell.length_c   1.000
_cell.angle_alpha   90.00
_cell.angle_beta   90.00
_cell.angle_gamma   90.00
#
_symmetry.space_group_name_H-M   'P 1'
#
loop_
_entity.id
_entity.type
_entity.pdbx_description
1 polymer ?
#
loop_
_entity_poly.entity_id
_entity_poly.type
_entity_poly.pdbx_seq_one_letter_code
_entity_poly.pdbx_strand_id
1 'polypeptide(L)'
;IRVYKSDWYWGASSQFIYYLHPGYFGQTQEAGRDQGHNTLSIGLGGILCEMAWNQHVDLYGWDNNRFLAGAEYTAKVNYNFNGSGFADVPYITYANYYGNAVVQTMLGPGKGNNRPIWSLIYNHYENRMGISAPWSKKYAIAMRPEIGSGNIDAGNGGSYDILGFGTLLYQQDTISESCYPEGLTARVNGTKVLTNGSTCAASNIAKAFIGTKLCFSLSFNNESNGSLPIDLSENKFSIKLFNGASVGVGIKGKQTALSLNGNMQYAELENNLLSELSDYSIATWLFCNGEVPKNARLFDFGAGQGRYIAFSMQINNGNWHFKSTVGGEFAETGIMGKGSLDCVNKWIHLAVTQLGENLTLYLNGTVAGQTNNPMPPFRIGNTTNNWLGRSQFYIPFNYPYFRGLIDGFKIYQGALNQKQIHELM
;
A
#
# COMPACT_ATOMS: atom_id res chain seq x y z
N ILE A 1 -7.18 0.66 -19.64
CA ILE A 1 -6.17 -0.06 -18.80
C ILE A 1 -5.13 0.87 -18.19
N ARG A 2 -4.28 1.58 -18.97
CA ARG A 2 -3.24 2.48 -18.42
C ARG A 2 -3.79 3.55 -17.47
N VAL A 3 -4.95 4.12 -17.81
CA VAL A 3 -5.66 5.11 -16.97
C VAL A 3 -6.18 4.49 -15.66
N TYR A 4 -6.82 3.32 -15.72
CA TYR A 4 -7.34 2.61 -14.55
C TYR A 4 -6.24 2.21 -13.55
N LYS A 5 -5.07 1.82 -14.09
CA LYS A 5 -3.87 1.48 -13.35
C LYS A 5 -2.98 2.68 -13.00
N SER A 6 -3.45 3.91 -13.25
CA SER A 6 -2.74 5.13 -12.87
C SER A 6 -3.26 5.65 -11.53
N ASP A 7 -2.54 6.60 -10.93
CA ASP A 7 -2.84 7.07 -9.58
C ASP A 7 -3.60 8.39 -9.55
N TRP A 8 -3.61 9.11 -10.68
CA TRP A 8 -3.98 10.53 -10.71
C TRP A 8 -4.88 10.94 -11.88
N TYR A 9 -5.22 10.02 -12.79
CA TYR A 9 -6.08 10.35 -13.92
C TYR A 9 -7.56 10.06 -13.64
N TRP A 10 -8.43 10.83 -14.30
CA TRP A 10 -9.87 10.56 -14.38
C TRP A 10 -10.11 9.12 -14.84
N GLY A 11 -10.79 8.31 -14.03
CA GLY A 11 -11.00 6.89 -14.29
C GLY A 11 -9.97 5.94 -13.68
N ALA A 12 -9.03 6.45 -12.86
CA ALA A 12 -8.17 5.64 -12.01
C ALA A 12 -8.95 4.89 -10.92
N SER A 13 -8.54 3.65 -10.64
CA SER A 13 -9.10 2.84 -9.54
C SER A 13 -8.94 3.51 -8.17
N SER A 14 -7.84 4.24 -7.97
CA SER A 14 -7.56 5.05 -6.78
C SER A 14 -8.47 6.25 -6.60
N GLN A 15 -9.17 6.70 -7.65
CA GLN A 15 -10.16 7.78 -7.59
C GLN A 15 -11.58 7.21 -7.47
N PHE A 16 -11.83 6.02 -8.01
CA PHE A 16 -13.10 5.31 -7.85
C PHE A 16 -13.30 4.82 -6.40
N ILE A 17 -12.40 3.97 -5.90
CA ILE A 17 -12.34 3.57 -4.49
C ILE A 17 -11.31 4.49 -3.84
N TYR A 18 -11.73 5.68 -3.43
CA TYR A 18 -10.78 6.74 -3.09
C TYR A 18 -10.11 6.56 -1.71
N TYR A 19 -10.75 5.82 -0.80
CA TYR A 19 -10.22 5.60 0.54
C TYR A 19 -10.32 4.15 0.97
N LEU A 20 -9.26 3.63 1.60
CA LEU A 20 -9.23 2.30 2.21
C LEU A 20 -9.19 2.46 3.73
N HIS A 21 -10.29 2.13 4.38
CA HIS A 21 -10.40 2.10 5.84
C HIS A 21 -9.51 1.00 6.46
N PRO A 22 -9.21 1.07 7.76
CA PRO A 22 -8.58 -0.04 8.49
C PRO A 22 -9.29 -1.37 8.20
N GLY A 23 -8.53 -2.44 7.96
CA GLY A 23 -9.08 -3.73 7.52
C GLY A 23 -9.38 -3.83 6.02
N TYR A 24 -8.92 -2.87 5.21
CA TYR A 24 -9.00 -2.90 3.74
C TYR A 24 -10.41 -2.73 3.18
N PHE A 25 -11.25 -1.98 3.90
CA PHE A 25 -12.62 -1.73 3.49
C PHE A 25 -12.69 -0.46 2.63
N GLY A 26 -13.11 -0.59 1.37
CA GLY A 26 -12.95 0.47 0.38
C GLY A 26 -14.15 1.39 0.25
N GLN A 27 -14.00 2.66 0.62
CA GLN A 27 -15.04 3.66 0.38
C GLN A 27 -14.93 4.19 -1.06
N THR A 28 -16.03 4.09 -1.79
CA THR A 28 -16.14 4.65 -3.14
C THR A 28 -16.41 6.16 -3.09
N GLN A 29 -16.09 6.85 -4.16
CA GLN A 29 -16.38 8.28 -4.30
C GLN A 29 -17.89 8.60 -4.40
N GLU A 30 -18.73 7.59 -4.72
CA GLU A 30 -20.19 7.71 -4.78
C GLU A 30 -20.89 7.38 -3.44
N ALA A 31 -20.16 6.86 -2.44
CA ALA A 31 -20.75 6.32 -1.21
C ALA A 31 -21.58 7.34 -0.41
N GLY A 32 -21.23 8.63 -0.48
CA GLY A 32 -21.96 9.71 0.19
C GLY A 32 -23.05 10.36 -0.65
N ARG A 33 -23.13 10.07 -1.95
CA ARG A 33 -24.16 10.63 -2.85
C ARG A 33 -25.51 9.95 -2.61
N ASP A 34 -25.58 8.67 -2.96
CA ASP A 34 -26.68 7.76 -2.65
C ASP A 34 -26.26 6.32 -3.00
N GLN A 35 -26.91 5.33 -2.38
CA GLN A 35 -26.52 3.95 -2.59
C GLN A 35 -26.94 3.37 -3.94
N GLY A 36 -27.89 3.99 -4.64
CA GLY A 36 -28.28 3.58 -5.99
C GLY A 36 -27.14 3.78 -6.99
N HIS A 37 -26.51 4.96 -6.97
CA HIS A 37 -25.34 5.27 -7.79
C HIS A 37 -24.07 4.57 -7.32
N ASN A 38 -23.90 4.45 -5.99
CA ASN A 38 -22.76 3.70 -5.44
C ASN A 38 -22.76 2.24 -5.91
N THR A 39 -23.90 1.55 -5.77
CA THR A 39 -24.05 0.16 -6.20
C THR A 39 -23.96 0.03 -7.72
N LEU A 40 -24.48 1.00 -8.48
CA LEU A 40 -24.29 1.05 -9.94
C LEU A 40 -22.81 1.09 -10.32
N SER A 41 -22.01 1.92 -9.64
CA SER A 41 -20.58 2.05 -9.92
C SER A 41 -19.81 0.75 -9.65
N ILE A 42 -20.20 -0.02 -8.62
CA ILE A 42 -19.64 -1.35 -8.39
C ILE A 42 -20.02 -2.31 -9.53
N GLY A 43 -21.26 -2.27 -10.01
CA GLY A 43 -21.70 -3.06 -11.15
C GLY A 43 -20.87 -2.78 -12.41
N LEU A 44 -20.75 -1.51 -12.78
CA LEU A 44 -19.96 -1.08 -13.94
C LEU A 44 -18.47 -1.41 -13.78
N GLY A 45 -17.94 -1.27 -12.57
CA GLY A 45 -16.57 -1.67 -12.23
C GLY A 45 -16.33 -3.18 -12.40
N GLY A 46 -17.29 -4.02 -11.99
CA GLY A 46 -17.22 -5.47 -12.17
C GLY A 46 -17.20 -5.87 -13.64
N ILE A 47 -18.06 -5.26 -14.45
CA ILE A 47 -18.09 -5.50 -15.90
C ILE A 47 -16.78 -5.03 -16.56
N LEU A 48 -16.24 -3.87 -16.17
CA LEU A 48 -14.92 -3.42 -16.63
C LEU A 48 -13.81 -4.44 -16.29
N CYS A 49 -13.81 -4.95 -15.06
CA CYS A 49 -12.84 -5.95 -14.64
C CYS A 49 -12.99 -7.26 -15.42
N GLU A 50 -14.22 -7.74 -15.67
CA GLU A 50 -14.46 -8.95 -16.46
C GLU A 50 -14.08 -8.78 -17.93
N MET A 51 -14.38 -7.62 -18.53
CA MET A 51 -13.97 -7.29 -19.89
C MET A 51 -12.44 -7.31 -20.04
N ALA A 52 -11.72 -6.77 -19.05
CA ALA A 52 -10.26 -6.77 -19.06
C ALA A 52 -9.68 -8.18 -18.78
N TRP A 53 -10.30 -8.94 -17.88
CA TRP A 53 -9.90 -10.32 -17.58
C TRP A 53 -9.95 -11.21 -18.83
N ASN A 54 -11.01 -11.09 -19.61
CA ASN A 54 -11.17 -11.80 -20.89
C ASN A 54 -10.15 -11.36 -21.97
N GLN A 55 -9.39 -10.30 -21.72
CA GLN A 55 -8.27 -9.85 -22.54
C GLN A 55 -6.91 -10.13 -21.87
N HIS A 56 -6.87 -11.04 -20.91
CA HIS A 56 -5.69 -11.41 -20.13
C HIS A 56 -5.08 -10.24 -19.31
N VAL A 57 -5.91 -9.27 -18.94
CA VAL A 57 -5.53 -8.16 -18.09
C VAL A 57 -6.24 -8.26 -16.76
N ASP A 58 -5.48 -8.60 -15.73
CA ASP A 58 -6.00 -8.65 -14.37
C ASP A 58 -6.20 -7.22 -13.82
N LEU A 59 -7.47 -6.78 -13.80
CA LEU A 59 -7.93 -5.59 -13.08
C LEU A 59 -8.58 -5.95 -11.74
N TYR A 60 -9.03 -7.19 -11.55
CA TYR A 60 -9.63 -7.63 -10.30
C TYR A 60 -8.60 -7.67 -9.17
N GLY A 61 -7.38 -8.13 -9.45
CA GLY A 61 -6.25 -8.16 -8.53
C GLY A 61 -5.51 -6.82 -8.41
N TRP A 62 -5.85 -5.82 -9.23
CA TRP A 62 -5.14 -4.54 -9.24
C TRP A 62 -5.23 -3.81 -7.89
N ASP A 63 -4.11 -3.18 -7.50
CA ASP A 63 -3.94 -2.44 -6.25
C ASP A 63 -4.38 -3.26 -5.01
N ASN A 64 -3.95 -4.53 -5.01
CA ASN A 64 -4.27 -5.52 -3.98
C ASN A 64 -5.79 -5.68 -3.79
N ASN A 65 -6.47 -6.04 -4.88
CA ASN A 65 -7.92 -6.25 -4.91
C ASN A 65 -8.73 -5.01 -4.47
N ARG A 66 -8.29 -3.79 -4.84
CA ARG A 66 -9.00 -2.56 -4.47
C ARG A 66 -10.45 -2.53 -4.94
N PHE A 67 -10.74 -3.16 -6.07
CA PHE A 67 -12.12 -3.33 -6.54
C PHE A 67 -12.95 -4.18 -5.56
N LEU A 68 -12.42 -5.33 -5.12
CA LEU A 68 -13.07 -6.16 -4.08
C LEU A 68 -13.30 -5.38 -2.79
N ALA A 69 -12.33 -4.55 -2.38
CA ALA A 69 -12.47 -3.70 -1.20
C ALA A 69 -13.68 -2.76 -1.29
N GLY A 70 -13.89 -2.14 -2.47
CA GLY A 70 -15.06 -1.32 -2.75
C GLY A 70 -16.36 -2.12 -2.84
N ALA A 71 -16.30 -3.31 -3.43
CA ALA A 71 -17.46 -4.18 -3.59
C ALA A 71 -17.98 -4.68 -2.23
N GLU A 72 -17.11 -5.18 -1.37
CA GLU A 72 -17.47 -5.62 -0.01
C GLU A 72 -17.98 -4.46 0.86
N TYR A 73 -17.41 -3.27 0.71
CA TYR A 73 -17.93 -2.06 1.35
C TYR A 73 -19.37 -1.80 0.98
N THR A 74 -19.62 -1.72 -0.32
CA THR A 74 -20.94 -1.40 -0.86
C THR A 74 -21.95 -2.50 -0.57
N ALA A 75 -21.54 -3.77 -0.62
CA ALA A 75 -22.35 -4.91 -0.22
C ALA A 75 -22.75 -4.80 1.26
N LYS A 76 -21.81 -4.64 2.19
CA LYS A 76 -22.15 -4.54 3.61
C LYS A 76 -23.11 -3.39 3.94
N VAL A 77 -22.92 -2.23 3.30
CA VAL A 77 -23.79 -1.06 3.49
C VAL A 77 -25.24 -1.37 3.13
N ASN A 78 -25.43 -2.11 2.03
CA ASN A 78 -26.74 -2.31 1.45
C ASN A 78 -27.43 -3.59 1.95
N TYR A 79 -26.70 -4.54 2.52
CA TYR A 79 -27.26 -5.85 2.86
C TYR A 79 -28.36 -5.74 3.92
N ASN A 80 -29.59 -6.06 3.53
CA ASN A 80 -30.75 -6.09 4.42
C ASN A 80 -31.75 -7.18 4.00
N PHE A 81 -31.25 -8.40 3.81
CA PHE A 81 -32.12 -9.56 3.59
C PHE A 81 -32.57 -10.14 4.94
N ASN A 82 -33.76 -10.74 4.95
CA ASN A 82 -34.31 -11.42 6.14
C ASN A 82 -34.41 -10.53 7.39
N GLY A 83 -34.59 -9.22 7.22
CA GLY A 83 -34.70 -8.29 8.34
C GLY A 83 -33.40 -8.14 9.14
N SER A 84 -32.23 -8.40 8.54
CA SER A 84 -30.94 -8.27 9.22
C SER A 84 -30.63 -6.85 9.71
N GLY A 85 -31.34 -5.85 9.20
CA GLY A 85 -31.00 -4.45 9.36
C GLY A 85 -29.76 -4.09 8.54
N PHE A 86 -29.46 -2.80 8.45
CA PHE A 86 -28.27 -2.30 7.79
C PHE A 86 -27.09 -2.28 8.75
N ALA A 87 -25.94 -2.77 8.30
CA ALA A 87 -24.72 -2.72 9.09
C ALA A 87 -24.14 -1.30 9.12
N ASP A 88 -23.50 -0.94 10.23
CA ASP A 88 -22.65 0.24 10.31
C ASP A 88 -21.34 0.00 9.57
N VAL A 89 -20.89 1.04 8.87
CA VAL A 89 -19.63 1.06 8.14
C VAL A 89 -18.89 2.37 8.45
N PRO A 90 -17.55 2.35 8.48
CA PRO A 90 -16.78 3.58 8.62
C PRO A 90 -16.99 4.48 7.39
N TYR A 91 -17.02 5.79 7.61
CA TYR A 91 -17.15 6.79 6.57
C TYR A 91 -16.18 7.94 6.85
N ILE A 92 -15.44 8.37 5.84
CA ILE A 92 -14.65 9.60 5.86
C ILE A 92 -15.24 10.58 4.84
N THR A 93 -15.18 11.89 5.13
CA THR A 93 -15.64 12.92 4.19
C THR A 93 -14.99 12.74 2.83
N TYR A 94 -15.81 12.67 1.79
CA TYR A 94 -15.36 12.76 0.40
C TYR A 94 -15.40 14.22 -0.03
N ALA A 95 -14.30 14.71 -0.61
CA ALA A 95 -14.26 15.98 -1.32
C ALA A 95 -13.62 15.74 -2.69
N ASN A 96 -14.26 16.22 -3.75
CA ASN A 96 -13.67 16.12 -5.08
C ASN A 96 -12.40 16.98 -5.21
N TYR A 97 -11.61 16.76 -6.26
CA TYR A 97 -10.32 17.44 -6.49
C TYR A 97 -10.40 18.97 -6.41
N TYR A 98 -11.55 19.58 -6.71
CA TYR A 98 -11.77 21.03 -6.61
C TYR A 98 -12.00 21.52 -5.17
N GLY A 99 -11.89 20.66 -4.17
CA GLY A 99 -11.91 20.96 -2.74
C GLY A 99 -13.26 21.35 -2.17
N ASN A 100 -14.13 22.00 -2.95
CA ASN A 100 -15.36 22.63 -2.44
C ASN A 100 -16.60 22.47 -3.35
N ALA A 101 -16.51 21.82 -4.50
CA ALA A 101 -17.63 21.72 -5.44
C ALA A 101 -18.57 20.54 -5.14
N VAL A 102 -18.02 19.41 -4.69
CA VAL A 102 -18.78 18.25 -4.21
C VAL A 102 -18.12 17.78 -2.92
N VAL A 103 -18.80 17.98 -1.80
CA VAL A 103 -18.37 17.53 -0.48
C VAL A 103 -19.49 16.67 0.11
N GLN A 104 -19.17 15.41 0.40
CA GLN A 104 -20.08 14.46 1.01
C GLN A 104 -19.52 14.13 2.39
N THR A 105 -20.16 14.62 3.45
CA THR A 105 -19.68 14.49 4.84
C THR A 105 -20.23 13.28 5.57
N MET A 106 -21.19 12.59 4.96
CA MET A 106 -21.83 11.41 5.53
C MET A 106 -22.22 10.41 4.43
N LEU A 107 -22.47 9.17 4.85
CA LEU A 107 -22.97 8.13 3.96
C LEU A 107 -24.33 8.51 3.36
N GLY A 108 -24.47 8.31 2.05
CA GLY A 108 -25.64 8.73 1.29
C GLY A 108 -26.89 7.88 1.57
N PRO A 109 -28.09 8.41 1.30
CA PRO A 109 -29.37 7.71 1.51
C PRO A 109 -29.57 6.54 0.53
N GLY A 110 -30.69 5.82 0.68
CA GLY A 110 -31.12 4.79 -0.29
C GLY A 110 -30.52 3.39 -0.11
N LYS A 111 -30.09 3.03 1.12
CA LYS A 111 -29.58 1.69 1.45
C LYS A 111 -30.58 0.59 1.06
N GLY A 112 -30.07 -0.61 0.79
CA GLY A 112 -30.89 -1.77 0.42
C GLY A 112 -31.01 -1.97 -1.07
N ASN A 113 -30.09 -1.39 -1.86
CA ASN A 113 -30.12 -1.53 -3.30
C ASN A 113 -29.78 -2.97 -3.72
N ASN A 114 -30.66 -3.58 -4.51
CA ASN A 114 -30.61 -4.99 -4.90
C ASN A 114 -30.33 -5.16 -6.41
N ARG A 115 -29.27 -4.52 -6.90
CA ARG A 115 -28.81 -4.67 -8.30
C ARG A 115 -28.24 -6.08 -8.56
N PRO A 116 -28.52 -6.70 -9.72
CA PRO A 116 -28.00 -8.01 -10.11
C PRO A 116 -26.55 -7.90 -10.58
N ILE A 117 -25.63 -7.75 -9.63
CA ILE A 117 -24.18 -7.58 -9.90
C ILE A 117 -23.31 -8.52 -9.07
N TRP A 118 -23.88 -9.13 -8.04
CA TRP A 118 -23.11 -9.80 -6.99
C TRP A 118 -22.65 -11.19 -7.39
N SER A 119 -23.37 -11.90 -8.27
CA SER A 119 -22.91 -13.21 -8.74
C SER A 119 -21.60 -13.11 -9.52
N LEU A 120 -21.39 -12.05 -10.31
CA LEU A 120 -20.13 -11.80 -11.02
C LEU A 120 -18.97 -11.69 -10.03
N ILE A 121 -19.12 -10.80 -9.06
CA ILE A 121 -18.07 -10.46 -8.07
C ILE A 121 -17.77 -11.69 -7.20
N TYR A 122 -18.81 -12.32 -6.65
CA TYR A 122 -18.67 -13.52 -5.82
C TYR A 122 -17.94 -14.65 -6.56
N ASN A 123 -18.40 -15.00 -7.77
CA ASN A 123 -17.80 -16.12 -8.48
C ASN A 123 -16.38 -15.81 -8.98
N HIS A 124 -16.09 -14.56 -9.36
CA HIS A 124 -14.71 -14.20 -9.69
C HIS A 124 -13.81 -14.37 -8.46
N TYR A 125 -14.12 -13.72 -7.35
CA TYR A 125 -13.19 -13.72 -6.21
C TYR A 125 -13.15 -15.07 -5.49
N GLU A 126 -14.28 -15.65 -5.13
CA GLU A 126 -14.29 -16.84 -4.27
C GLU A 126 -14.11 -18.15 -5.05
N ASN A 127 -14.75 -18.26 -6.21
CA ASN A 127 -14.79 -19.50 -6.98
C ASN A 127 -13.78 -19.56 -8.14
N ARG A 128 -13.23 -18.43 -8.60
CA ARG A 128 -12.15 -18.41 -9.59
C ARG A 128 -10.80 -18.14 -8.94
N MET A 129 -10.72 -17.21 -7.97
CA MET A 129 -9.44 -16.78 -7.38
C MET A 129 -9.14 -17.36 -5.99
N GLY A 130 -10.12 -17.97 -5.31
CA GLY A 130 -9.91 -18.46 -3.94
C GLY A 130 -9.77 -17.34 -2.90
N ILE A 131 -10.36 -16.16 -3.15
CA ILE A 131 -10.33 -14.98 -2.28
C ILE A 131 -11.71 -14.79 -1.64
N SER A 132 -11.74 -14.61 -0.30
CA SER A 132 -12.99 -14.44 0.42
C SER A 132 -13.70 -13.14 0.02
N ALA A 133 -14.97 -13.24 -0.36
CA ALA A 133 -15.84 -12.11 -0.65
C ALA A 133 -17.15 -12.23 0.17
N PRO A 134 -17.09 -12.18 1.51
CA PRO A 134 -18.17 -12.64 2.38
C PRO A 134 -19.48 -11.88 2.21
N TRP A 135 -19.45 -10.56 1.99
CA TRP A 135 -20.66 -9.76 1.78
C TRP A 135 -21.21 -9.92 0.38
N SER A 136 -20.34 -9.97 -0.64
CA SER A 136 -20.73 -10.27 -2.02
C SER A 136 -21.34 -11.67 -2.13
N LYS A 137 -20.78 -12.67 -1.42
CA LYS A 137 -21.32 -14.03 -1.30
C LYS A 137 -22.71 -14.01 -0.68
N LYS A 138 -22.90 -13.35 0.47
CA LYS A 138 -24.21 -13.23 1.12
C LYS A 138 -25.25 -12.63 0.19
N TYR A 139 -24.87 -11.57 -0.55
CA TYR A 139 -25.72 -10.94 -1.53
C TYR A 139 -26.06 -11.85 -2.71
N ALA A 140 -25.05 -12.46 -3.32
CA ALA A 140 -25.21 -13.36 -4.46
C ALA A 140 -26.11 -14.55 -4.10
N ILE A 141 -25.96 -15.13 -2.90
CA ILE A 141 -26.81 -16.21 -2.41
C ILE A 141 -28.25 -15.72 -2.20
N ALA A 142 -28.44 -14.57 -1.53
CA ALA A 142 -29.77 -14.06 -1.22
C ALA A 142 -30.58 -13.62 -2.47
N MET A 143 -29.88 -13.27 -3.55
CA MET A 143 -30.50 -12.81 -4.79
C MET A 143 -30.66 -13.91 -5.87
N ARG A 144 -30.35 -15.17 -5.56
CA ARG A 144 -30.49 -16.27 -6.52
C ARG A 144 -31.96 -16.68 -6.73
N PRO A 145 -32.38 -17.01 -7.97
CA PRO A 145 -31.63 -16.80 -9.21
C PRO A 145 -31.53 -15.31 -9.55
N GLU A 146 -30.34 -14.86 -9.95
CA GLU A 146 -30.14 -13.45 -10.29
C GLU A 146 -30.92 -13.09 -11.56
N ILE A 147 -31.76 -12.06 -11.47
CA ILE A 147 -32.65 -11.64 -12.55
C ILE A 147 -31.96 -10.72 -13.56
N GLY A 148 -32.58 -10.57 -14.73
CA GLY A 148 -32.17 -9.61 -15.74
C GLY A 148 -32.45 -8.16 -15.35
N SER A 149 -31.74 -7.26 -16.01
CA SER A 149 -31.86 -5.81 -15.83
C SER A 149 -33.20 -5.26 -16.32
N GLY A 150 -33.64 -4.13 -15.75
CA GLY A 150 -34.98 -3.57 -15.97
C GLY A 150 -36.08 -4.11 -15.03
N ASN A 151 -35.86 -5.24 -14.36
CA ASN A 151 -36.80 -5.76 -13.35
C ASN A 151 -36.53 -5.21 -11.93
N ILE A 152 -35.50 -4.38 -11.78
CA ILE A 152 -35.13 -3.69 -10.54
C ILE A 152 -35.60 -2.22 -10.60
N ASP A 153 -35.93 -1.64 -9.44
CA ASP A 153 -36.30 -0.22 -9.30
C ASP A 153 -37.41 0.27 -10.26
N ALA A 154 -38.43 -0.57 -10.48
CA ALA A 154 -39.60 -0.27 -11.31
C ALA A 154 -39.29 0.17 -12.76
N GLY A 155 -38.15 -0.23 -13.32
CA GLY A 155 -37.77 0.10 -14.70
C GLY A 155 -37.24 1.52 -14.88
N ASN A 156 -36.75 2.18 -13.82
CA ASN A 156 -36.02 3.45 -13.95
C ASN A 156 -34.78 3.28 -14.84
N GLY A 157 -34.37 4.32 -15.59
CA GLY A 157 -33.30 4.23 -16.61
C GLY A 157 -32.01 3.58 -16.12
N GLY A 158 -31.58 3.86 -14.88
CA GLY A 158 -30.37 3.26 -14.30
C GLY A 158 -30.44 1.75 -14.03
N SER A 159 -31.62 1.12 -14.14
CA SER A 159 -31.80 -0.33 -14.00
C SER A 159 -31.32 -1.12 -15.22
N TYR A 160 -31.07 -0.44 -16.35
CA TYR A 160 -30.65 -1.03 -17.63
C TYR A 160 -29.14 -0.85 -17.93
N ASP A 161 -28.40 -0.17 -17.06
CA ASP A 161 -26.95 0.07 -17.25
C ASP A 161 -26.09 -1.18 -17.02
N ILE A 162 -26.69 -2.25 -16.50
CA ILE A 162 -26.10 -3.57 -16.32
C ILE A 162 -26.97 -4.59 -17.06
N LEU A 163 -26.46 -5.81 -17.29
CA LEU A 163 -27.24 -6.88 -17.94
C LEU A 163 -28.00 -7.74 -16.92
N GLY A 164 -27.38 -8.03 -15.77
CA GLY A 164 -27.88 -8.99 -14.79
C GLY A 164 -27.63 -10.43 -15.24
N PHE A 165 -28.48 -11.36 -14.80
CA PHE A 165 -28.37 -12.80 -15.08
C PHE A 165 -27.05 -13.44 -14.63
N GLY A 166 -26.39 -12.91 -13.59
CA GLY A 166 -25.07 -13.37 -13.19
C GLY A 166 -25.02 -14.83 -12.70
N THR A 167 -26.14 -15.38 -12.20
CA THR A 167 -26.25 -16.82 -11.89
C THR A 167 -26.16 -17.70 -13.14
N LEU A 168 -26.54 -17.20 -14.31
CA LEU A 168 -26.38 -17.90 -15.59
C LEU A 168 -25.00 -17.64 -16.20
N LEU A 169 -24.54 -16.38 -16.17
CA LEU A 169 -23.36 -15.94 -16.93
C LEU A 169 -22.02 -16.22 -16.24
N TYR A 170 -21.99 -16.21 -14.90
CA TYR A 170 -20.74 -16.19 -14.14
C TYR A 170 -20.63 -17.32 -13.12
N GLN A 171 -21.60 -18.22 -13.04
CA GLN A 171 -21.55 -19.31 -12.09
C GLN A 171 -20.31 -20.17 -12.32
N GLN A 172 -19.54 -20.38 -11.26
CA GLN A 172 -18.37 -21.24 -11.22
C GLN A 172 -18.61 -22.35 -10.20
N ASP A 173 -17.91 -23.47 -10.37
CA ASP A 173 -17.88 -24.52 -9.37
C ASP A 173 -17.22 -23.99 -8.10
N THR A 174 -17.71 -24.45 -6.95
CA THR A 174 -17.14 -24.03 -5.67
C THR A 174 -15.75 -24.65 -5.54
N ILE A 175 -14.73 -23.83 -5.31
CA ILE A 175 -13.39 -24.35 -4.95
C ILE A 175 -13.53 -25.06 -3.60
N SER A 176 -13.00 -26.28 -3.48
CA SER A 176 -13.11 -27.06 -2.25
C SER A 176 -12.58 -26.28 -1.05
N GLU A 177 -13.43 -26.04 -0.06
CA GLU A 177 -13.09 -25.30 1.16
C GLU A 177 -11.84 -25.89 1.83
N SER A 178 -10.72 -25.17 1.80
CA SER A 178 -9.62 -25.47 2.72
C SER A 178 -8.70 -24.29 3.07
N CYS A 179 -8.86 -23.09 2.50
CA CYS A 179 -7.96 -21.97 2.81
C CYS A 179 -8.43 -20.62 2.27
N TYR A 180 -9.40 -19.96 2.92
CA TYR A 180 -9.65 -18.54 2.67
C TYR A 180 -9.04 -17.70 3.81
N PRO A 181 -8.24 -16.65 3.53
CA PRO A 181 -7.86 -15.68 4.57
C PRO A 181 -9.12 -15.02 5.16
N GLU A 182 -9.13 -14.75 6.47
CA GLU A 182 -10.24 -14.04 7.09
C GLU A 182 -10.23 -12.56 6.67
N GLY A 183 -11.17 -12.20 5.81
CA GLY A 183 -11.33 -10.84 5.31
C GLY A 183 -10.47 -10.52 4.08
N LEU A 184 -10.46 -9.24 3.72
CA LEU A 184 -9.83 -8.72 2.49
C LEU A 184 -8.31 -8.60 2.55
N THR A 185 -7.71 -8.95 3.71
CA THR A 185 -6.26 -8.90 3.94
C THR A 185 -5.86 -10.16 4.70
N ALA A 186 -4.80 -10.83 4.25
CA ALA A 186 -4.13 -11.80 5.11
C ALA A 186 -3.33 -11.05 6.17
N ARG A 187 -3.68 -11.26 7.44
CA ARG A 187 -2.94 -10.73 8.58
C ARG A 187 -2.04 -11.81 9.15
N VAL A 188 -0.82 -11.44 9.51
CA VAL A 188 0.11 -12.31 10.24
C VAL A 188 0.16 -11.83 11.68
N ASN A 189 0.06 -12.75 12.65
CA ASN A 189 0.37 -12.48 14.05
C ASN A 189 1.57 -13.36 14.45
N GLY A 190 2.76 -12.76 14.50
CA GLY A 190 4.00 -13.49 14.76
C GLY A 190 4.33 -14.47 13.62
N THR A 191 4.24 -15.77 13.89
CA THR A 191 4.55 -16.85 12.93
C THR A 191 3.32 -17.49 12.29
N LYS A 192 2.12 -16.94 12.49
CA LYS A 192 0.87 -17.54 11.99
C LYS A 192 0.12 -16.59 11.06
N VAL A 193 -0.29 -17.11 9.90
CA VAL A 193 -1.34 -16.49 9.07
C VAL A 193 -2.66 -16.66 9.82
N LEU A 194 -3.39 -15.58 10.05
CA LEU A 194 -4.70 -15.65 10.68
C LEU A 194 -5.72 -16.20 9.69
N THR A 195 -6.06 -17.47 9.88
CA THR A 195 -7.21 -18.18 9.33
C THR A 195 -7.91 -18.85 10.51
N ASN A 196 -9.21 -19.15 10.38
CA ASN A 196 -10.03 -19.84 11.38
C ASN A 196 -9.39 -21.18 11.82
N GLY A 197 -8.49 -21.14 12.80
CA GLY A 197 -7.94 -22.29 13.53
C GLY A 197 -7.07 -23.31 12.77
N SER A 198 -6.68 -23.09 11.50
CA SER A 198 -6.02 -24.15 10.69
C SER A 198 -4.84 -23.64 9.85
N THR A 199 -3.75 -24.40 9.76
CA THR A 199 -2.60 -24.15 8.86
C THR A 199 -2.88 -24.64 7.43
N CYS A 200 -2.55 -23.83 6.41
CA CYS A 200 -2.92 -24.10 5.01
C CYS A 200 -1.73 -23.99 4.03
N ALA A 201 -1.90 -24.57 2.84
CA ALA A 201 -1.00 -24.38 1.70
C ALA A 201 -1.13 -22.97 1.08
N ALA A 202 -0.10 -22.50 0.37
CA ALA A 202 -0.01 -21.14 -0.16
C ALA A 202 -1.15 -20.78 -1.14
N SER A 203 -1.83 -19.66 -0.89
CA SER A 203 -2.65 -18.96 -1.90
C SER A 203 -1.74 -18.21 -2.87
N ASN A 204 -2.15 -18.12 -4.14
CA ASN A 204 -1.48 -17.34 -5.17
C ASN A 204 -1.53 -15.82 -4.95
N ILE A 205 -2.36 -15.31 -4.02
CA ILE A 205 -2.61 -13.85 -3.88
C ILE A 205 -2.48 -13.35 -2.42
N ALA A 206 -2.62 -14.21 -1.42
CA ALA A 206 -2.30 -13.88 -0.03
C ALA A 206 -1.00 -14.57 0.41
N LYS A 207 0.14 -13.91 0.18
CA LYS A 207 1.44 -14.38 0.66
C LYS A 207 1.72 -13.77 2.04
N ALA A 208 1.63 -14.59 3.08
CA ALA A 208 2.16 -14.24 4.39
C ALA A 208 3.56 -14.86 4.52
N PHE A 209 4.58 -14.01 4.44
CA PHE A 209 5.95 -14.45 4.69
C PHE A 209 6.18 -14.53 6.20
N ILE A 210 6.61 -15.70 6.67
CA ILE A 210 6.97 -15.92 8.08
C ILE A 210 8.49 -15.91 8.19
N GLY A 211 9.02 -15.02 9.03
CA GLY A 211 10.46 -14.85 9.25
C GLY A 211 10.97 -13.54 8.65
N THR A 212 12.26 -13.50 8.33
CA THR A 212 12.93 -12.30 7.78
C THR A 212 13.73 -12.68 6.52
N LYS A 213 13.44 -12.08 5.36
CA LYS A 213 14.18 -12.26 4.10
C LYS A 213 14.78 -10.94 3.65
N LEU A 214 16.05 -10.95 3.23
CA LEU A 214 16.69 -9.79 2.64
C LEU A 214 16.12 -9.52 1.23
N CYS A 215 15.49 -8.37 1.05
CA CYS A 215 14.88 -7.95 -0.21
C CYS A 215 15.75 -7.00 -1.02
N PHE A 216 16.56 -6.19 -0.34
CA PHE A 216 17.48 -5.25 -0.97
C PHE A 216 18.67 -5.02 -0.05
N SER A 217 19.86 -4.93 -0.62
CA SER A 217 21.08 -4.55 0.09
C SER A 217 21.99 -3.75 -0.82
N LEU A 218 22.04 -2.44 -0.61
CA LEU A 218 22.96 -1.56 -1.33
C LEU A 218 24.41 -1.92 -1.00
N SER A 219 25.21 -2.06 -2.04
CA SER A 219 26.67 -2.16 -1.99
C SER A 219 27.26 -1.54 -3.26
N PHE A 220 28.59 -1.56 -3.37
CA PHE A 220 29.32 -1.11 -4.54
C PHE A 220 30.33 -2.17 -4.98
N ASN A 221 30.45 -2.40 -6.29
CA ASN A 221 31.45 -3.31 -6.84
C ASN A 221 32.82 -2.63 -6.85
N ASN A 222 33.86 -3.29 -6.33
CA ASN A 222 35.22 -2.73 -6.27
C ASN A 222 36.03 -2.97 -7.55
N GLU A 223 35.39 -3.00 -8.73
CA GLU A 223 36.10 -3.23 -10.00
C GLU A 223 36.70 -1.95 -10.60
N SER A 224 37.72 -2.13 -11.45
CA SER A 224 38.71 -1.15 -11.91
C SER A 224 38.16 0.08 -12.68
N ASN A 225 36.87 0.11 -13.01
CA ASN A 225 36.23 1.14 -13.85
C ASN A 225 35.25 2.06 -13.09
N GLY A 226 35.46 2.20 -11.78
CA GLY A 226 34.59 2.99 -10.91
C GLY A 226 33.52 2.11 -10.27
N SER A 227 33.33 2.30 -8.96
CA SER A 227 32.47 1.40 -8.21
C SER A 227 31.01 1.64 -8.53
N LEU A 228 30.42 0.74 -9.31
CA LEU A 228 28.99 0.78 -9.65
C LEU A 228 28.16 0.29 -8.47
N PRO A 229 27.00 0.92 -8.20
CA PRO A 229 26.10 0.45 -7.16
C PRO A 229 25.48 -0.89 -7.58
N ILE A 230 25.33 -1.78 -6.61
CA ILE A 230 24.73 -3.10 -6.80
C ILE A 230 23.82 -3.49 -5.65
N ASP A 231 22.80 -4.28 -5.96
CA ASP A 231 22.00 -4.98 -4.97
C ASP A 231 22.58 -6.38 -4.70
N LEU A 232 23.01 -6.63 -3.47
CA LEU A 232 23.53 -7.93 -3.04
C LEU A 232 22.42 -8.97 -2.80
N SER A 233 21.16 -8.56 -2.74
CA SER A 233 20.03 -9.49 -2.56
C SER A 233 19.86 -10.43 -3.76
N GLU A 234 18.98 -11.42 -3.62
CA GLU A 234 18.57 -12.29 -4.74
C GLU A 234 17.77 -11.55 -5.81
N ASN A 235 17.13 -10.44 -5.48
CA ASN A 235 16.23 -9.72 -6.39
C ASN A 235 17.00 -8.90 -7.44
N LYS A 236 18.23 -8.49 -7.14
CA LYS A 236 19.12 -7.76 -8.08
C LYS A 236 18.49 -6.50 -8.65
N PHE A 237 17.81 -5.72 -7.81
CA PHE A 237 17.19 -4.47 -8.24
C PHE A 237 18.21 -3.51 -8.84
N SER A 238 17.83 -2.83 -9.92
CA SER A 238 18.65 -1.81 -10.55
C SER A 238 18.79 -0.56 -9.66
N ILE A 239 20.00 0.01 -9.65
CA ILE A 239 20.35 1.22 -8.89
C ILE A 239 21.07 2.18 -9.83
N LYS A 240 20.67 3.45 -9.84
CA LYS A 240 21.27 4.50 -10.67
C LYS A 240 21.71 5.68 -9.81
N LEU A 241 22.91 6.20 -10.06
CA LEU A 241 23.43 7.39 -9.40
C LEU A 241 23.20 8.61 -10.30
N PHE A 242 22.80 9.73 -9.68
CA PHE A 242 22.49 10.96 -10.41
C PHE A 242 23.40 12.11 -9.99
N ASN A 243 23.66 13.00 -10.94
CA ASN A 243 24.35 14.29 -10.73
C ASN A 243 25.73 14.17 -10.06
N GLY A 244 26.46 13.10 -10.36
CA GLY A 244 27.79 12.83 -9.82
C GLY A 244 27.80 12.25 -8.40
N ALA A 245 26.67 11.74 -7.89
CA ALA A 245 26.66 10.88 -6.71
C ALA A 245 27.67 9.73 -6.91
N SER A 246 28.41 9.39 -5.85
CA SER A 246 29.58 8.51 -5.95
C SER A 246 29.67 7.54 -4.79
N VAL A 247 30.66 6.64 -4.84
CA VAL A 247 31.03 5.79 -3.71
C VAL A 247 31.94 6.56 -2.74
N GLY A 248 31.79 6.29 -1.45
CA GLY A 248 32.63 6.78 -0.37
C GLY A 248 33.07 5.66 0.57
N VAL A 249 33.94 6.01 1.52
CA VAL A 249 34.44 5.07 2.53
C VAL A 249 33.36 4.81 3.58
N GLY A 250 32.93 3.56 3.69
CA GLY A 250 31.91 3.09 4.62
C GLY A 250 32.41 2.79 6.03
N ILE A 251 31.53 2.27 6.87
CA ILE A 251 31.77 2.04 8.31
C ILE A 251 32.95 1.09 8.57
N LYS A 252 33.21 0.15 7.64
CA LYS A 252 34.33 -0.80 7.73
C LYS A 252 35.59 -0.34 6.99
N GLY A 253 35.69 0.94 6.63
CA GLY A 253 36.85 1.51 5.94
C GLY A 253 36.99 1.11 4.47
N LYS A 254 35.94 0.53 3.86
CA LYS A 254 35.91 0.10 2.44
C LYS A 254 35.02 1.01 1.61
N GLN A 255 35.25 1.09 0.30
CA GLN A 255 34.41 1.86 -0.64
C GLN A 255 33.05 1.18 -0.82
N THR A 256 32.13 1.45 0.11
CA THR A 256 30.84 0.74 0.25
C THR A 256 29.68 1.68 0.56
N ALA A 257 29.96 2.94 0.89
CA ALA A 257 28.94 3.92 1.19
C ALA A 257 28.54 4.72 -0.04
N LEU A 258 27.26 5.02 -0.19
CA LEU A 258 26.78 6.06 -1.10
C LEU A 258 27.16 7.43 -0.54
N SER A 259 27.91 8.22 -1.31
CA SER A 259 28.36 9.56 -0.95
C SER A 259 27.55 10.62 -1.69
N LEU A 260 26.91 11.50 -0.92
CA LEU A 260 26.05 12.57 -1.42
C LEU A 260 26.50 13.92 -0.86
N ASN A 261 26.68 14.91 -1.74
CA ASN A 261 27.21 16.23 -1.39
C ASN A 261 26.15 17.24 -0.91
N GLY A 262 24.86 16.88 -0.87
CA GLY A 262 23.76 17.78 -0.51
C GLY A 262 23.30 18.72 -1.64
N ASN A 263 23.83 18.57 -2.86
CA ASN A 263 23.50 19.40 -4.01
C ASN A 263 23.07 18.54 -5.20
N MET A 264 21.77 18.27 -5.29
CA MET A 264 21.13 17.52 -6.39
C MET A 264 21.61 16.08 -6.60
N GLN A 265 22.48 15.57 -5.76
CA GLN A 265 22.96 14.19 -5.80
C GLN A 265 21.99 13.25 -5.07
N TYR A 266 21.69 12.12 -5.70
CA TYR A 266 20.84 11.08 -5.14
C TYR A 266 21.08 9.74 -5.87
N ALA A 267 20.58 8.65 -5.27
CA ALA A 267 20.45 7.36 -5.94
C ALA A 267 18.97 7.04 -6.18
N GLU A 268 18.68 6.41 -7.32
CA GLU A 268 17.36 5.89 -7.68
C GLU A 268 17.38 4.38 -7.72
N LEU A 269 16.38 3.78 -7.09
CA LEU A 269 16.17 2.33 -7.01
C LEU A 269 14.99 1.95 -7.92
N GLU A 270 14.99 0.69 -8.36
CA GLU A 270 13.94 0.14 -9.21
C GLU A 270 12.51 0.30 -8.64
N ASN A 271 11.53 0.34 -9.54
CA ASN A 271 10.11 0.43 -9.19
C ASN A 271 9.64 -0.81 -8.40
N ASN A 272 8.59 -0.65 -7.60
CA ASN A 272 7.93 -1.74 -6.86
C ASN A 272 8.81 -2.47 -5.82
N LEU A 273 9.92 -1.87 -5.39
CA LEU A 273 10.79 -2.38 -4.32
C LEU A 273 10.03 -2.82 -3.05
N LEU A 274 8.89 -2.18 -2.77
CA LEU A 274 8.11 -2.33 -1.55
C LEU A 274 6.73 -2.99 -1.74
N SER A 275 6.34 -3.30 -2.98
CA SER A 275 4.94 -3.61 -3.32
C SER A 275 4.41 -4.89 -2.65
N GLU A 276 5.29 -5.82 -2.28
CA GLU A 276 4.93 -7.07 -1.60
C GLU A 276 5.21 -7.05 -0.08
N LEU A 277 5.63 -5.92 0.46
CA LEU A 277 6.04 -5.82 1.87
C LEU A 277 4.85 -5.46 2.78
N SER A 278 4.46 -6.42 3.62
CA SER A 278 3.53 -6.25 4.75
C SER A 278 4.30 -5.90 6.01
N ASP A 279 4.78 -6.92 6.73
CA ASP A 279 5.81 -6.76 7.75
C ASP A 279 7.15 -6.52 7.05
N TYR A 280 7.93 -5.60 7.57
CA TYR A 280 9.19 -5.22 6.93
C TYR A 280 10.16 -4.60 7.92
N SER A 281 11.42 -4.52 7.48
CA SER A 281 12.43 -3.72 8.17
C SER A 281 13.29 -2.96 7.19
N ILE A 282 13.68 -1.74 7.54
CA ILE A 282 14.69 -0.96 6.82
C ILE A 282 15.79 -0.64 7.82
N ALA A 283 17.05 -0.88 7.46
CA ALA A 283 18.20 -0.61 8.31
C ALA A 283 19.35 -0.02 7.51
N THR A 284 20.10 0.92 8.08
CA THR A 284 21.24 1.56 7.41
C THR A 284 22.16 2.25 8.40
N TRP A 285 23.44 2.33 8.03
CA TRP A 285 24.41 3.23 8.64
C TRP A 285 24.36 4.60 7.96
N LEU A 286 24.46 5.65 8.77
CA LEU A 286 24.34 7.04 8.37
C LEU A 286 25.49 7.87 8.94
N PHE A 287 26.07 8.74 8.11
CA PHE A 287 27.07 9.74 8.49
C PHE A 287 26.70 11.09 7.88
N CYS A 288 26.70 12.15 8.68
CA CYS A 288 26.36 13.51 8.24
C CYS A 288 27.62 14.36 8.12
N ASN A 289 27.84 14.97 6.95
CA ASN A 289 29.04 15.78 6.70
C ASN A 289 28.83 17.21 7.20
N GLY A 290 29.50 17.59 8.29
CA GLY A 290 29.53 18.96 8.83
C GLY A 290 28.32 19.35 9.69
N GLU A 291 27.10 19.04 9.25
CA GLU A 291 25.87 19.32 9.99
C GLU A 291 24.77 18.28 9.70
N VAL A 292 23.74 18.22 10.55
CA VAL A 292 22.54 17.41 10.27
C VAL A 292 21.68 18.16 9.24
N PRO A 293 21.42 17.59 8.05
CA PRO A 293 20.66 18.28 7.01
C PRO A 293 19.17 18.35 7.38
N LYS A 294 18.72 19.50 7.89
CA LYS A 294 17.33 19.74 8.31
C LYS A 294 16.36 19.52 7.16
N ASN A 295 15.25 18.84 7.42
CA ASN A 295 14.20 18.46 6.46
C ASN A 295 14.64 17.60 5.27
N ALA A 296 15.92 17.25 5.12
CA ALA A 296 16.36 16.34 4.08
C ALA A 296 15.72 14.96 4.27
N ARG A 297 15.42 14.30 3.16
CA ARG A 297 14.99 12.89 3.15
C ARG A 297 16.21 11.99 3.05
N LEU A 298 16.36 11.08 4.00
CA LEU A 298 17.36 10.01 3.90
C LEU A 298 16.95 9.03 2.79
N PHE A 299 15.69 8.64 2.79
CA PHE A 299 15.02 7.97 1.69
C PHE A 299 13.58 8.47 1.56
N ASP A 300 13.06 8.41 0.34
CA ASP A 300 11.68 8.73 0.00
C ASP A 300 11.24 7.82 -1.16
N PHE A 301 10.35 6.88 -0.86
CA PHE A 301 9.88 5.85 -1.77
C PHE A 301 8.38 6.02 -2.00
N GLY A 302 7.96 6.33 -3.23
CA GLY A 302 6.57 6.65 -3.51
C GLY A 302 6.24 6.84 -4.98
N ALA A 303 5.10 7.47 -5.24
CA ALA A 303 4.70 7.91 -6.57
C ALA A 303 4.16 9.36 -6.49
N GLY A 304 5.08 10.30 -6.29
CA GLY A 304 4.75 11.72 -6.14
C GLY A 304 4.20 12.05 -4.75
N GLN A 305 3.83 13.32 -4.56
CA GLN A 305 3.53 13.89 -3.24
C GLN A 305 2.25 13.36 -2.57
N GLY A 306 1.44 12.56 -3.27
CA GLY A 306 0.22 11.98 -2.73
C GLY A 306 0.43 10.68 -1.95
N ARG A 307 1.52 9.94 -2.22
CA ARG A 307 1.77 8.66 -1.54
C ARG A 307 3.25 8.31 -1.47
N TYR A 308 3.70 7.93 -0.28
CA TYR A 308 5.09 7.59 -0.02
C TYR A 308 5.31 6.96 1.35
N ILE A 309 6.50 6.41 1.52
CA ILE A 309 7.14 6.10 2.78
C ILE A 309 8.53 6.72 2.79
N ALA A 310 8.87 7.39 3.87
CA ALA A 310 10.03 8.26 3.88
C ALA A 310 10.59 8.48 5.28
N PHE A 311 11.89 8.75 5.34
CA PHE A 311 12.59 9.16 6.55
C PHE A 311 13.09 10.59 6.41
N SER A 312 12.71 11.46 7.34
CA SER A 312 13.19 12.84 7.44
C SER A 312 14.22 12.99 8.56
N MET A 313 15.36 13.59 8.22
CA MET A 313 16.54 13.72 9.07
C MET A 313 16.32 14.56 10.33
N GLN A 314 15.75 15.76 10.21
CA GLN A 314 15.48 16.59 11.39
C GLN A 314 14.40 17.61 11.08
N ILE A 315 13.37 17.70 11.93
CA ILE A 315 12.35 18.76 11.89
C ILE A 315 12.62 19.81 12.98
N ASN A 316 11.87 20.91 12.99
CA ASN A 316 12.17 22.12 13.77
C ASN A 316 12.40 21.93 15.29
N ASN A 317 11.91 20.84 15.90
CA ASN A 317 12.11 20.52 17.32
C ASN A 317 13.35 19.65 17.60
N GLY A 318 14.16 19.33 16.59
CA GLY A 318 15.37 18.51 16.73
C GLY A 318 15.15 17.00 16.53
N ASN A 319 13.90 16.55 16.46
CA ASN A 319 13.57 15.14 16.25
C ASN A 319 13.60 14.77 14.76
N TRP A 320 13.69 13.48 14.49
CA TRP A 320 13.64 12.86 13.17
C TRP A 320 12.36 12.05 13.02
N HIS A 321 11.87 11.84 11.79
CA HIS A 321 10.54 11.28 11.56
C HIS A 321 10.57 10.22 10.46
N PHE A 322 10.05 9.03 10.77
CA PHE A 322 9.65 8.03 9.79
C PHE A 322 8.15 8.11 9.53
N LYS A 323 7.74 8.25 8.27
CA LYS A 323 6.34 8.47 7.90
C LYS A 323 5.92 7.80 6.60
N SER A 324 4.63 7.58 6.48
CA SER A 324 3.96 6.93 5.36
C SER A 324 2.59 7.54 5.11
N THR A 325 2.18 7.67 3.85
CA THR A 325 0.88 8.24 3.46
C THR A 325 0.39 7.67 2.14
N VAL A 326 -0.93 7.70 1.95
CA VAL A 326 -1.63 7.51 0.66
C VAL A 326 -2.56 8.69 0.34
N GLY A 327 -2.49 9.77 1.13
CA GLY A 327 -3.31 10.98 1.00
C GLY A 327 -2.50 12.28 1.09
N GLY A 328 -1.19 12.20 0.86
CA GLY A 328 -0.26 13.33 0.91
C GLY A 328 0.17 13.76 2.32
N GLU A 329 0.85 14.91 2.40
CA GLU A 329 1.53 15.43 3.60
C GLU A 329 0.59 15.60 4.81
N PHE A 330 -0.65 16.03 4.57
CA PHE A 330 -1.64 16.23 5.64
C PHE A 330 -2.26 14.94 6.17
N ALA A 331 -2.03 13.80 5.50
CA ALA A 331 -2.51 12.48 5.90
C ALA A 331 -1.36 11.53 6.32
N GLU A 332 -0.19 12.09 6.63
CA GLU A 332 0.95 11.31 7.10
C GLU A 332 0.65 10.58 8.41
N THR A 333 0.97 9.29 8.42
CA THR A 333 1.05 8.44 9.61
C THR A 333 2.51 8.08 9.84
N GLY A 334 2.93 7.94 11.09
CA GLY A 334 4.34 7.71 11.36
C GLY A 334 4.69 7.92 12.83
N ILE A 335 5.98 8.10 13.07
CA ILE A 335 6.51 8.30 14.41
C ILE A 335 7.81 9.12 14.40
N MET A 336 7.87 10.06 15.33
CA MET A 336 9.10 10.76 15.66
C MET A 336 10.01 9.88 16.52
N GLY A 337 11.28 9.78 16.12
CA GLY A 337 12.31 9.20 16.97
C GLY A 337 12.70 10.15 18.10
N LYS A 338 12.91 9.60 19.29
CA LYS A 338 13.47 10.30 20.45
C LYS A 338 14.99 10.39 20.35
N GLY A 339 15.53 11.51 20.81
CA GLY A 339 16.97 11.77 20.79
C GLY A 339 17.47 12.37 19.47
N SER A 340 18.62 13.03 19.52
CA SER A 340 19.26 13.65 18.37
C SER A 340 19.94 12.63 17.45
N LEU A 341 19.85 12.82 16.14
CA LEU A 341 20.71 12.14 15.17
C LEU A 341 22.12 12.73 15.28
N ASP A 342 22.89 12.23 16.24
CA ASP A 342 24.27 12.62 16.47
C ASP A 342 25.18 11.97 15.41
N CYS A 343 24.95 12.32 14.14
CA CYS A 343 25.62 11.77 12.95
C CYS A 343 26.69 12.70 12.40
N VAL A 344 26.90 13.88 13.01
CA VAL A 344 27.87 14.85 12.49
C VAL A 344 29.27 14.31 12.63
N ASN A 345 29.90 14.06 11.48
CA ASN A 345 31.24 13.52 11.36
C ASN A 345 31.45 12.17 12.09
N LYS A 346 30.36 11.41 12.31
CA LYS A 346 30.40 10.07 12.90
C LYS A 346 29.24 9.21 12.43
N TRP A 347 29.48 7.91 12.43
CA TRP A 347 28.50 6.93 12.03
C TRP A 347 27.48 6.65 13.14
N ILE A 348 26.21 6.59 12.75
CA ILE A 348 25.11 6.07 13.57
C ILE A 348 24.35 5.00 12.78
N HIS A 349 23.74 4.06 13.47
CA HIS A 349 22.88 3.05 12.86
C HIS A 349 21.40 3.39 13.09
N LEU A 350 20.62 3.34 12.03
CA LEU A 350 19.17 3.56 12.06
C LEU A 350 18.46 2.29 11.59
N ALA A 351 17.38 1.94 12.26
CA ALA A 351 16.47 0.93 11.77
C ALA A 351 15.01 1.26 12.07
N VAL A 352 14.12 0.76 11.22
CA VAL A 352 12.67 0.73 11.41
C VAL A 352 12.19 -0.69 11.18
N THR A 353 11.29 -1.17 12.03
CA THR A 353 10.66 -2.49 11.90
C THR A 353 9.15 -2.33 12.06
N GLN A 354 8.38 -2.94 11.18
CA GLN A 354 6.93 -3.07 11.34
C GLN A 354 6.56 -4.54 11.47
N LEU A 355 5.92 -4.90 12.59
CA LEU A 355 5.30 -6.21 12.83
C LEU A 355 3.80 -6.01 13.08
N GLY A 356 2.98 -6.38 12.10
CA GLY A 356 1.55 -6.12 12.08
C GLY A 356 1.27 -4.63 12.21
N GLU A 357 0.59 -4.26 13.29
CA GLU A 357 0.25 -2.87 13.62
C GLU A 357 1.34 -2.18 14.46
N ASN A 358 2.44 -2.84 14.82
CA ASN A 358 3.48 -2.25 15.68
C ASN A 358 4.67 -1.77 14.84
N LEU A 359 4.90 -0.46 14.81
CA LEU A 359 6.10 0.15 14.23
C LEU A 359 7.09 0.49 15.34
N THR A 360 8.35 0.10 15.19
CA THR A 360 9.43 0.46 16.12
C THR A 360 10.58 1.11 15.35
N LEU A 361 11.08 2.23 15.89
CA LEU A 361 12.30 2.89 15.46
C LEU A 361 13.45 2.54 16.39
N TYR A 362 14.63 2.35 15.82
CA TYR A 362 15.88 2.09 16.54
C TYR A 362 16.95 3.11 16.15
N LEU A 363 17.68 3.60 17.16
CA LEU A 363 18.88 4.40 17.00
C LEU A 363 20.03 3.71 17.75
N ASN A 364 21.10 3.37 17.04
CA ASN A 364 22.24 2.60 17.55
C ASN A 364 21.80 1.34 18.31
N GLY A 365 20.81 0.64 17.74
CA GLY A 365 20.23 -0.58 18.29
C GLY A 365 19.27 -0.36 19.47
N THR A 366 19.14 0.84 20.02
CA THR A 366 18.19 1.12 21.10
C THR A 366 16.85 1.61 20.57
N VAL A 367 15.74 1.23 21.20
CA VAL A 367 14.40 1.70 20.81
C VAL A 367 14.31 3.21 20.99
N ALA A 368 14.08 3.93 19.89
CA ALA A 368 13.93 5.37 19.85
C ALA A 368 12.46 5.82 19.75
N GLY A 369 11.53 4.93 19.38
CA GLY A 369 10.10 5.25 19.33
C GLY A 369 9.26 4.05 18.93
N GLN A 370 8.01 4.00 19.42
CA GLN A 370 7.02 3.00 19.02
C GLN A 370 5.64 3.63 18.79
N THR A 371 4.92 3.17 17.77
CA THR A 371 3.53 3.55 17.50
C THR A 371 2.73 2.36 16.98
N ASN A 372 1.41 2.46 17.08
CA ASN A 372 0.47 1.47 16.57
C ASN A 372 -0.23 1.98 15.30
N ASN A 373 -0.72 1.06 14.47
CA ASN A 373 -1.43 1.32 13.22
C ASN A 373 -0.66 2.10 12.12
N PRO A 374 0.64 1.82 11.87
CA PRO A 374 1.35 2.36 10.72
C PRO A 374 0.75 1.85 9.40
N MET A 375 1.01 2.57 8.30
CA MET A 375 0.66 2.12 6.95
C MET A 375 1.75 1.16 6.44
N PRO A 376 1.46 -0.14 6.23
CA PRO A 376 2.45 -1.05 5.64
C PRO A 376 2.76 -0.69 4.18
N PRO A 377 3.97 -0.96 3.68
CA PRO A 377 4.43 -0.48 2.38
C PRO A 377 3.61 -0.96 1.19
N PHE A 378 3.06 -2.18 1.22
CA PHE A 378 2.18 -2.66 0.13
C PHE A 378 0.96 -1.75 -0.12
N ARG A 379 0.49 -1.00 0.89
CA ARG A 379 -0.63 -0.07 0.75
C ARG A 379 -0.27 1.21 -0.01
N ILE A 380 1.02 1.51 -0.18
CA ILE A 380 1.48 2.62 -1.00
C ILE A 380 1.24 2.31 -2.48
N GLY A 381 1.17 1.03 -2.85
CA GLY A 381 1.01 0.58 -4.22
C GLY A 381 2.30 0.70 -5.03
N ASN A 382 2.15 0.87 -6.35
CA ASN A 382 3.28 0.96 -7.27
C ASN A 382 4.08 2.25 -7.04
N THR A 383 5.35 2.12 -6.67
CA THR A 383 6.25 3.26 -6.47
C THR A 383 7.13 3.47 -7.70
N THR A 384 7.12 4.70 -8.24
CA THR A 384 7.91 5.11 -9.42
C THR A 384 9.05 6.05 -9.08
N ASN A 385 9.07 6.58 -7.85
CA ASN A 385 10.09 7.50 -7.35
C ASN A 385 10.68 6.88 -6.08
N ASN A 386 11.71 6.04 -6.24
CA ASN A 386 12.37 5.38 -5.12
C ASN A 386 13.77 5.95 -4.93
N TRP A 387 13.92 6.95 -4.06
CA TRP A 387 15.16 7.71 -3.96
C TRP A 387 15.83 7.61 -2.60
N LEU A 388 17.17 7.55 -2.62
CA LEU A 388 18.02 7.79 -1.46
C LEU A 388 18.60 9.21 -1.55
N GLY A 389 18.41 10.00 -0.51
CA GLY A 389 18.96 11.35 -0.38
C GLY A 389 18.18 12.47 -1.06
N ARG A 390 16.96 12.21 -1.53
CA ARG A 390 16.08 13.16 -2.24
C ARG A 390 14.64 13.05 -1.77
N SER A 391 13.93 14.17 -1.74
CA SER A 391 12.48 14.26 -1.46
C SER A 391 11.64 14.18 -2.72
N GLN A 392 10.44 13.62 -2.61
CA GLN A 392 9.40 13.73 -3.64
C GLN A 392 8.81 15.14 -3.77
N PHE A 393 9.00 15.98 -2.75
CA PHE A 393 8.53 17.36 -2.75
C PHE A 393 9.58 18.26 -3.40
N TYR A 394 9.11 19.14 -4.29
CA TYR A 394 9.93 20.16 -4.93
C TYR A 394 9.68 21.54 -4.29
N ILE A 395 10.64 22.43 -4.48
CA ILE A 395 10.73 23.79 -3.95
C ILE A 395 9.53 24.60 -4.48
N PRO A 396 8.69 25.20 -3.61
CA PRO A 396 9.11 26.25 -2.68
C PRO A 396 9.27 25.82 -1.21
N PHE A 397 9.05 24.55 -0.85
CA PHE A 397 8.92 24.10 0.55
C PHE A 397 10.23 23.70 1.28
N ASN A 398 11.40 24.06 0.74
CA ASN A 398 12.70 23.90 1.43
C ASN A 398 13.03 22.45 1.86
N TYR A 399 13.03 21.52 0.90
CA TYR A 399 13.50 20.13 1.09
C TYR A 399 14.89 19.95 0.48
N PRO A 400 15.98 20.11 1.26
CA PRO A 400 17.34 19.95 0.75
C PRO A 400 17.67 18.48 0.45
N TYR A 401 18.68 18.27 -0.39
CA TYR A 401 19.24 16.95 -0.62
C TYR A 401 20.06 16.52 0.60
N PHE A 402 20.10 15.22 0.84
CA PHE A 402 20.92 14.68 1.92
C PHE A 402 22.42 14.91 1.65
N ARG A 403 23.13 15.35 2.69
CA ARG A 403 24.58 15.61 2.66
C ARG A 403 25.28 14.67 3.63
N GLY A 404 25.94 13.64 3.12
CA GLY A 404 26.54 12.62 3.97
C GLY A 404 26.84 11.32 3.25
N LEU A 405 27.02 10.26 4.05
CA LEU A 405 27.25 8.91 3.60
C LEU A 405 26.13 7.98 4.08
N ILE A 406 25.69 7.08 3.21
CA ILE A 406 24.72 6.01 3.51
C ILE A 406 25.41 4.68 3.24
N ASP A 407 25.55 3.83 4.26
CA ASP A 407 26.20 2.53 4.14
C ASP A 407 25.28 1.41 4.63
N GLY A 408 25.45 0.22 4.07
CA GLY A 408 24.68 -0.97 4.44
C GLY A 408 23.16 -0.78 4.40
N PHE A 409 22.63 0.00 3.45
CA PHE A 409 21.19 0.22 3.32
C PHE A 409 20.49 -1.08 2.91
N LYS A 410 19.66 -1.61 3.80
CA LYS A 410 18.98 -2.90 3.62
C LYS A 410 17.49 -2.77 3.83
N ILE A 411 16.74 -3.53 3.04
CA ILE A 411 15.30 -3.73 3.21
C ILE A 411 15.04 -5.23 3.37
N TYR A 412 14.21 -5.57 4.35
CA TYR A 412 13.79 -6.92 4.65
C TYR A 412 12.28 -7.06 4.53
N GLN A 413 11.83 -8.18 3.97
CA GLN A 413 10.48 -8.70 4.20
C GLN A 413 10.48 -9.36 5.58
N GLY A 414 9.54 -8.96 6.43
CA GLY A 414 9.47 -9.34 7.83
C GLY A 414 10.11 -8.33 8.79
N ALA A 415 9.63 -8.34 10.04
CA ALA A 415 10.15 -7.52 11.12
C ALA A 415 11.37 -8.18 11.77
N LEU A 416 12.53 -7.52 11.71
CA LEU A 416 13.72 -7.91 12.46
C LEU A 416 13.45 -7.71 13.96
N ASN A 417 13.86 -8.67 14.77
CA ASN A 417 13.81 -8.52 16.23
C ASN A 417 15.05 -7.75 16.74
N GLN A 418 15.01 -7.34 18.01
CA GLN A 418 16.08 -6.61 18.70
C GLN A 418 17.47 -7.24 18.48
N LYS A 419 17.59 -8.57 18.62
CA LYS A 419 18.87 -9.27 18.45
C LYS A 419 19.39 -9.13 17.03
N GLN A 420 18.52 -9.31 16.03
CA GLN A 420 18.89 -9.14 14.63
C GLN A 420 19.27 -7.70 14.30
N ILE A 421 18.63 -6.70 14.93
CA ILE A 421 19.06 -5.30 14.80
C ILE A 421 20.48 -5.09 15.35
N HIS A 422 20.82 -5.72 16.48
CA HIS A 422 22.18 -5.66 17.01
C HIS A 422 23.22 -6.34 16.10
N GLU A 423 22.85 -7.41 15.39
CA GLU A 423 23.72 -8.10 14.43
C GLU A 423 24.02 -7.28 13.15
N LEU A 424 23.24 -6.24 12.86
CA LEU A 424 23.46 -5.33 11.73
C LEU A 424 24.44 -4.18 12.02
N MET A 425 24.75 -3.96 13.30
CA MET A 425 25.75 -2.99 13.73
C MET A 425 27.13 -3.64 13.76
#